data_AF-A0A552HLU5-F1
#
_entry.id   AF-A0A552HLU5-F1
#
_cell.length_a   1.000
_cell.length_b   1.000
_cell.length_c   1.000
_cell.angle_alpha   90.00
_cell.angle_beta   90.00
_cell.angle_gamma   90.00
#
_symmetry.space_group_name_H-M   'P 1'
#
loop_
_entity.id
_entity.type
_entity.pdbx_description
1 polymer ?
#
loop_
_entity_poly.entity_id
_entity_poly.type
_entity_poly.pdbx_seq_one_letter_code
_entity_poly.pdbx_strand_id
1 'polypeptide(L)'
;MTSSSKENVLVDNCFGIVTNKRLTYMAKKSWFSGGRREDVPLKQVVAVRYEMDRKVLGGLFLIVLGIVLITVVVGIIPLIVGILLMWGSPTVNVVTAGGTATPVTGWPWQKSEAEAFVNAVHSQLFGE
;
A
#
# COMPACT_ATOMS: atom_id res chain seq x y z
N MET A 1 -22.49 -30.15 -15.39
CA MET A 1 -22.49 -29.35 -14.14
C MET A 1 -21.06 -28.98 -13.83
N THR A 2 -20.64 -27.78 -14.18
CA THR A 2 -19.27 -27.28 -13.98
C THR A 2 -19.05 -27.01 -12.50
N SER A 3 -18.07 -27.69 -11.90
CA SER A 3 -17.63 -27.46 -10.53
C SER A 3 -17.18 -26.00 -10.39
N SER A 4 -18.05 -25.17 -9.80
CA SER A 4 -17.69 -23.84 -9.32
C SER A 4 -16.69 -24.04 -8.17
N SER A 5 -15.41 -24.15 -8.52
CA SER A 5 -14.33 -24.26 -7.56
C SER A 5 -14.38 -23.00 -6.71
N LYS A 6 -14.83 -23.16 -5.45
CA LYS A 6 -15.05 -22.08 -4.48
C LYS A 6 -13.82 -21.20 -4.47
N GLU A 7 -14.02 -19.93 -4.79
CA GLU A 7 -12.97 -18.94 -4.68
C GLU A 7 -12.63 -18.79 -3.20
N ASN A 8 -11.39 -19.05 -2.84
CA ASN A 8 -10.92 -18.97 -1.45
C ASN A 8 -10.19 -17.64 -1.29
N VAL A 9 -10.58 -16.87 -0.26
CA VAL A 9 -9.93 -15.60 0.08
C VAL A 9 -8.74 -15.93 0.97
N LEU A 10 -7.55 -15.65 0.46
CA LEU A 10 -6.29 -15.94 1.16
C LEU A 10 -5.94 -14.80 2.11
N VAL A 11 -6.10 -13.56 1.64
CA VAL A 11 -5.88 -12.33 2.41
C VAL A 11 -6.93 -11.31 2.01
N ASP A 12 -7.51 -10.65 3.01
CA ASP A 12 -8.37 -9.48 2.87
C ASP A 12 -7.87 -8.42 3.85
N ASN A 13 -7.31 -7.33 3.32
CA ASN A 13 -6.79 -6.24 4.13
C ASN A 13 -6.88 -4.89 3.40
N CYS A 14 -6.28 -3.86 4.01
CA CYS A 14 -6.37 -2.49 3.50
C CYS A 14 -5.66 -2.25 2.16
N PHE A 15 -4.80 -3.16 1.70
CA PHE A 15 -4.12 -3.10 0.39
C PHE A 15 -4.93 -3.78 -0.71
N GLY A 16 -5.76 -4.77 -0.34
CA GLY A 16 -6.65 -5.44 -1.27
C GLY A 16 -7.05 -6.84 -0.81
N ILE A 17 -7.65 -7.57 -1.74
CA ILE A 17 -8.11 -8.94 -1.57
C ILE A 17 -7.33 -9.83 -2.52
N VAL A 18 -6.65 -10.83 -1.96
CA VAL A 18 -5.94 -11.87 -2.71
C VAL A 18 -6.81 -13.13 -2.66
N THR A 19 -7.29 -13.59 -3.81
CA THR A 19 -7.98 -14.88 -3.91
C THR A 19 -7.10 -15.89 -4.63
N ASN A 20 -7.53 -17.14 -4.74
CA ASN A 20 -6.84 -18.15 -5.56
C ASN A 20 -6.90 -17.91 -7.09
N LYS A 21 -7.65 -16.90 -7.56
CA LYS A 21 -7.87 -16.66 -9.01
C LYS A 21 -7.62 -15.22 -9.44
N ARG A 22 -7.95 -14.25 -8.59
CA ARG A 22 -7.83 -12.82 -8.89
C ARG A 22 -7.21 -12.06 -7.72
N LEU A 23 -6.62 -10.95 -8.07
CA LEU A 23 -6.11 -9.94 -7.17
C LEU A 23 -6.99 -8.69 -7.33
N THR A 24 -7.67 -8.28 -6.27
CA THR A 24 -8.43 -7.03 -6.22
C THR A 24 -7.64 -6.03 -5.38
N TYR A 25 -7.27 -4.88 -5.94
CA TYR A 25 -6.56 -3.84 -5.19
C TYR A 25 -7.03 -2.44 -5.58
N MET A 26 -6.68 -1.44 -4.75
CA MET A 26 -7.00 -0.03 -5.01
C MET A 26 -5.80 0.64 -5.67
N ALA A 27 -5.78 0.63 -7.00
CA ALA A 27 -4.75 1.25 -7.83
C ALA A 27 -4.57 2.73 -7.52
N LYS A 28 -3.31 3.17 -7.41
CA LYS A 28 -2.93 4.57 -7.13
C LYS A 28 -3.53 5.12 -5.82
N LYS A 29 -3.84 4.24 -4.87
CA LYS A 29 -4.26 4.65 -3.52
C LYS A 29 -3.10 5.35 -2.80
N SER A 30 -3.41 6.44 -2.11
CA SER A 30 -2.48 7.22 -1.29
C SER A 30 -3.16 7.60 0.03
N TRP A 31 -2.45 8.24 0.96
CA TRP A 31 -3.01 8.67 2.25
C TRP A 31 -4.23 9.57 2.12
N PHE A 32 -4.27 10.37 1.05
CA PHE A 32 -5.33 11.34 0.78
C PHE A 32 -6.20 10.96 -0.43
N SER A 33 -6.00 9.77 -1.01
CA SER A 33 -6.73 9.32 -2.20
C SER A 33 -7.14 7.85 -2.05
N GLY A 34 -8.43 7.56 -2.18
CA GLY A 34 -8.97 6.21 -2.12
C GLY A 34 -8.50 5.29 -3.26
N GLY A 35 -7.92 5.85 -4.32
CA GLY A 35 -7.50 5.10 -5.51
C GLY A 35 -8.67 4.62 -6.37
N ARG A 36 -8.38 3.75 -7.33
CA ARG A 36 -9.37 3.10 -8.20
C ARG A 36 -9.31 1.60 -8.01
N ARG A 37 -10.45 0.95 -7.81
CA ARG A 37 -10.51 -0.51 -7.74
C ARG A 37 -10.09 -1.12 -9.07
N GLU A 38 -9.10 -2.00 -9.04
CA GLU A 38 -8.65 -2.81 -10.16
C GLU A 38 -8.71 -4.29 -9.77
N ASP A 39 -9.37 -5.08 -10.61
CA ASP A 39 -9.45 -6.52 -10.49
C ASP A 39 -8.59 -7.15 -11.59
N VAL A 40 -7.49 -7.80 -11.21
CA VAL A 40 -6.50 -8.37 -12.12
C VAL A 40 -6.43 -9.88 -11.91
N PRO A 41 -6.52 -10.71 -12.97
CA PRO A 41 -6.28 -12.15 -12.84
C PRO A 41 -4.86 -12.42 -12.35
N LEU A 42 -4.69 -13.34 -11.40
CA LEU A 42 -3.36 -13.67 -10.84
C LEU A 42 -2.35 -14.10 -11.90
N LYS A 43 -2.82 -14.75 -12.98
CA LYS A 43 -2.00 -15.15 -14.14
C LYS A 43 -1.34 -13.98 -14.86
N GLN A 44 -1.83 -12.76 -14.67
CA GLN A 44 -1.29 -11.54 -15.27
C GLN A 44 -0.42 -10.75 -14.29
N VAL A 45 -0.28 -11.18 -13.03
CA VAL A 45 0.61 -10.53 -12.06
C VAL A 45 2.00 -11.15 -12.23
N VAL A 46 3.00 -10.30 -12.49
CA VAL A 46 4.39 -10.75 -12.73
C VAL A 46 5.21 -10.65 -11.46
N ALA A 47 5.01 -9.57 -10.70
CA ALA A 47 5.73 -9.35 -9.47
C ALA A 47 4.92 -8.44 -8.53
N VAL A 48 5.13 -8.61 -7.24
CA VAL A 48 4.69 -7.67 -6.21
C VAL A 48 5.90 -7.27 -5.40
N ARG A 49 6.09 -5.97 -5.20
CA ARG A 49 7.22 -5.42 -4.43
C ARG A 49 6.69 -4.61 -3.26
N TYR A 50 7.28 -4.85 -2.10
CA TYR A 50 7.10 -4.01 -0.92
C TYR A 50 8.20 -2.96 -0.88
N GLU A 51 7.81 -1.69 -0.78
CA GLU A 51 8.71 -0.56 -0.63
C GLU A 51 8.23 0.32 0.52
N MET A 52 9.17 0.84 1.31
CA MET A 52 8.87 1.81 2.35
C MET A 52 9.23 3.21 1.83
N ASP A 53 8.24 4.01 1.45
CA ASP A 53 8.46 5.38 1.01
C ASP A 53 8.62 6.29 2.24
N ARG A 54 9.79 6.90 2.40
CA ARG A 54 10.12 7.82 3.50
C ARG A 54 10.47 9.18 2.92
N LYS A 55 9.66 10.20 3.22
CA LYS A 55 9.89 11.58 2.76
C LYS A 55 10.63 12.37 3.83
N VAL A 56 11.88 11.98 4.10
CA VAL A 56 12.69 12.54 5.19
C VAL A 56 12.88 14.04 5.07
N LEU A 57 13.21 14.54 3.86
CA LEU A 57 13.47 15.96 3.64
C LEU A 57 12.20 16.81 3.85
N GLY A 58 11.07 16.37 3.32
CA GLY A 58 9.78 17.04 3.49
C GLY A 58 9.27 16.98 4.93
N GLY A 59 9.44 15.83 5.59
CA GLY A 59 9.09 15.66 7.00
C GLY A 59 9.92 16.57 7.91
N LEU A 60 11.23 16.66 7.69
CA LEU A 60 12.12 17.55 8.44
C LEU A 60 11.73 19.03 8.26
N PHE A 61 11.44 19.45 7.04
CA PHE A 61 10.98 20.82 6.76
C PHE A 61 9.70 21.17 7.55
N LEU A 62 8.72 20.26 7.55
CA LEU A 62 7.47 20.47 8.30
C LEU A 62 7.68 20.47 9.81
N ILE A 63 8.60 19.66 10.33
CA ILE A 63 8.94 19.68 11.75
C ILE A 63 9.53 21.02 12.15
N VAL A 64 10.53 21.51 11.40
CA VAL A 64 11.15 22.82 11.67
C VAL A 64 10.09 23.93 11.60
N LEU A 65 9.25 23.93 10.57
CA LEU A 65 8.16 24.89 10.43
C LEU A 65 7.17 24.81 11.61
N GLY A 66 6.83 23.61 12.06
CA GLY A 66 5.93 23.40 13.19
C GLY A 66 6.50 23.85 14.53
N ILE A 67 7.81 23.69 14.76
CA ILE A 67 8.50 24.24 15.93
C ILE A 67 8.43 25.78 15.91
N VAL A 68 8.68 26.41 14.76
CA VAL A 68 8.61 27.88 14.61
C VAL A 68 7.19 28.40 14.88
N LEU A 69 6.18 27.66 14.44
CA LEU A 69 4.76 28.03 14.57
C LEU A 69 4.08 27.55 15.86
N ILE A 70 4.83 26.89 16.77
CA ILE A 70 4.24 26.23 17.95
C ILE A 70 3.54 27.21 18.88
N THR A 71 3.97 28.48 18.88
CA THR A 71 3.39 29.58 19.66
C THR A 71 1.95 29.91 19.26
N VAL A 72 1.50 29.50 18.07
CA VAL A 72 0.21 29.88 17.50
C VAL A 72 -0.82 28.74 17.57
N VAL A 73 -0.56 27.63 18.28
CA VAL A 73 -1.36 26.37 18.30
C VAL A 73 -1.42 25.66 16.93
N VAL A 74 -1.38 26.40 15.83
CA VAL A 74 -1.34 25.93 14.44
C VAL A 74 -0.08 25.11 14.13
N GLY A 75 1.02 25.28 14.89
CA GLY A 75 2.26 24.52 14.72
C GLY A 75 2.16 23.01 15.01
N ILE A 76 1.11 22.56 15.71
CA ILE A 76 0.92 21.13 16.03
C ILE A 76 0.66 20.30 14.77
N ILE A 77 -0.11 20.83 13.82
CA ILE A 77 -0.48 20.12 12.58
C ILE A 77 0.77 19.78 11.74
N PRO A 78 1.65 20.73 11.37
CA PRO A 78 2.85 20.41 10.60
C PRO A 78 3.82 19.51 11.36
N LEU A 79 3.89 19.58 12.70
CA LEU A 79 4.67 18.61 13.50
C LEU A 79 4.16 17.18 13.30
N ILE A 80 2.86 16.96 13.45
CA ILE A 80 2.24 15.63 13.29
C ILE A 80 2.46 15.11 11.87
N VAL A 81 2.18 15.94 10.86
CA VAL A 81 2.36 15.55 9.44
C VAL A 81 3.83 15.26 9.14
N GLY A 82 4.75 16.07 9.68
CA GLY A 82 6.19 15.86 9.51
C GLY A 82 6.68 14.55 10.11
N ILE A 83 6.23 14.21 11.32
CA ILE A 83 6.53 12.92 11.97
C ILE A 83 5.98 11.75 11.13
N LEU A 84 4.74 11.85 10.64
CA LEU A 84 4.15 10.82 9.79
C LEU A 84 4.98 10.59 8.52
N LEU A 85 5.39 11.66 7.82
CA LEU A 85 6.22 11.57 6.62
C LEU A 85 7.59 10.92 6.88
N MET A 86 8.16 11.12 8.07
CA MET A 86 9.42 10.49 8.47
C MET A 86 9.27 9.02 8.86
N TRP A 87 8.15 8.65 9.49
CA TRP A 87 7.84 7.26 9.82
C TRP A 87 7.84 6.40 8.55
N GLY A 88 7.28 6.95 7.48
CA GLY A 88 7.22 6.33 6.16
C GLY A 88 5.92 5.58 5.93
N SER A 89 5.53 5.49 4.67
CA SER A 89 4.32 4.78 4.24
C SER A 89 4.69 3.46 3.58
N PRO A 90 4.13 2.32 4.03
CA PRO A 90 4.23 1.07 3.31
C PRO A 90 3.53 1.19 1.95
N THR A 91 4.27 0.96 0.87
CA THR A 91 3.77 0.99 -0.51
C THR A 91 3.97 -0.38 -1.14
N VAL A 92 2.89 -0.92 -1.70
CA VAL A 92 2.93 -2.16 -2.47
C VAL A 92 2.81 -1.82 -3.94
N ASN A 93 3.82 -2.20 -4.73
CA ASN A 93 3.83 -2.04 -6.18
C ASN A 93 3.42 -3.36 -6.84
N VAL A 94 2.25 -3.38 -7.47
CA VAL A 94 1.77 -4.53 -8.23
C VAL A 94 2.18 -4.36 -9.70
N VAL A 95 3.01 -5.28 -10.20
CA VAL A 95 3.47 -5.29 -11.59
C VAL A 95 2.62 -6.28 -12.38
N THR A 96 1.91 -5.77 -13.37
CA THR A 96 1.10 -6.59 -14.28
C THR A 96 1.87 -6.93 -15.56
N ALA A 97 1.43 -7.97 -16.28
CA ALA A 97 2.05 -8.44 -17.53
C ALA A 97 2.08 -7.36 -18.63
N GLY A 98 1.23 -6.34 -18.52
CA GLY A 98 1.30 -5.13 -19.36
C GLY A 98 2.43 -4.17 -19.02
N GLY A 99 3.34 -4.52 -18.10
CA GLY A 99 4.48 -3.70 -17.69
C GLY A 99 4.12 -2.50 -16.81
N THR A 100 2.85 -2.33 -16.45
CA THR A 100 2.41 -1.22 -15.60
C THR A 100 2.57 -1.61 -14.13
N ALA A 101 3.43 -0.86 -13.43
CA ALA A 101 3.57 -0.93 -11.98
C ALA A 101 2.57 0.03 -11.34
N THR A 102 1.66 -0.52 -10.53
CA THR A 102 0.61 0.27 -9.88
C THR A 102 0.85 0.31 -8.37
N PRO A 103 1.17 1.50 -7.82
CA PRO A 103 1.43 1.64 -6.39
C PRO A 103 0.12 1.66 -5.59
N VAL A 104 0.16 1.03 -4.42
CA VAL A 104 -0.88 1.04 -3.39
C VAL A 104 -0.21 1.44 -2.07
N THR A 105 -0.43 2.68 -1.63
CA THR A 105 0.18 3.21 -0.40
C THR A 105 -0.80 3.12 0.76
N GLY A 106 -0.34 2.51 1.86
CA GLY A 106 -1.04 2.43 3.14
C GLY A 106 -0.50 3.39 4.18
N TRP A 107 -1.15 3.45 5.33
CA TRP A 107 -0.72 4.26 6.47
C TRP A 107 0.55 3.69 7.13
N PRO A 108 1.35 4.51 7.86
CA PRO A 108 2.62 4.09 8.45
C PRO A 108 2.57 2.83 9.32
N TRP A 109 1.47 2.63 10.04
CA TRP A 109 1.27 1.49 10.93
C TRP A 109 0.82 0.20 10.20
N GLN A 110 0.53 0.24 8.90
CA GLN A 110 0.02 -0.89 8.11
C GLN A 110 1.12 -1.75 7.49
N LYS A 111 2.34 -1.70 8.05
CA LYS A 111 3.49 -2.44 7.54
C LYS A 111 3.22 -3.95 7.49
N SER A 112 2.70 -4.53 8.58
CA SER A 112 2.43 -5.97 8.67
C SER A 112 1.37 -6.42 7.65
N GLU A 113 0.36 -5.59 7.40
CA GLU A 113 -0.67 -5.85 6.38
C GLU A 113 -0.06 -5.84 4.96
N ALA A 114 0.85 -4.91 4.68
CA ALA A 114 1.54 -4.85 3.39
C ALA A 114 2.39 -6.09 3.15
N GLU A 115 3.17 -6.52 4.16
CA GLU A 115 3.99 -7.73 4.09
C GLU A 115 3.13 -9.00 3.92
N ALA A 116 2.02 -9.12 4.66
CA ALA A 116 1.09 -10.23 4.53
C ALA A 116 0.46 -10.29 3.12
N PHE A 117 0.11 -9.13 2.54
CA PHE A 117 -0.40 -9.04 1.18
C PHE A 117 0.65 -9.49 0.15
N VAL A 118 1.88 -8.99 0.24
CA VAL A 118 2.97 -9.38 -0.67
C VAL A 118 3.26 -10.88 -0.57
N ASN A 119 3.36 -11.41 0.65
CA ASN A 119 3.62 -12.83 0.87
C ASN A 119 2.52 -13.73 0.30
N ALA A 120 1.25 -13.34 0.46
CA ALA A 120 0.13 -14.10 -0.10
C ALA A 120 0.10 -14.08 -1.63
N VAL A 121 0.47 -12.96 -2.26
CA VAL A 121 0.62 -12.93 -3.72
C VAL A 121 1.81 -13.77 -4.16
N HIS A 122 2.94 -13.71 -3.44
CA HIS A 122 4.14 -14.48 -3.73
C HIS A 122 3.87 -15.99 -3.64
N SER A 123 3.19 -16.48 -2.60
CA SER A 123 2.82 -17.89 -2.47
C SER A 123 1.91 -18.36 -3.61
N GLN A 124 1.02 -17.50 -4.11
CA GLN A 124 0.18 -17.83 -5.27
C GLN A 124 0.93 -17.84 -6.61
N LEU A 125 1.99 -17.02 -6.75
CA LEU A 125 2.79 -16.95 -7.97
C LEU A 125 3.84 -18.06 -8.06
N PHE A 126 4.47 -18.40 -6.93
CA PHE A 126 5.62 -19.31 -6.88
C PHE A 126 5.33 -20.67 -6.24
N GLY A 127 4.14 -20.87 -5.67
CA GLY A 127 3.63 -22.19 -5.28
C GLY A 127 4.32 -22.84 -4.08
N GLU A 128 4.76 -22.04 -3.10
CA GLU A 128 5.17 -22.55 -1.77
C GLU A 128 3.96 -22.78 -0.85
#